data_AF-A0A9P7JB12-F1
#
_entry.id   AF-A0A9P7JB12-F1
#
_cell.length_a   1.000
_cell.length_b   1.000
_cell.length_c   1.000
_cell.angle_alpha   90.00
_cell.angle_beta   90.00
_cell.angle_gamma   90.00
#
_symmetry.space_group_name_H-M   'P 1'
#
loop_
_entity.id
_entity.type
_entity.pdbx_description
1 polymer ?
#
loop_
_entity_poly.entity_id
_entity_poly.type
_entity_poly.pdbx_seq_one_letter_code
_entity_poly.pdbx_strand_id
1 'polypeptide(L)'
;RVRRELKVWGRLKHHSILPLWGVANDFGPYLAMICPWAVNGALTGYLERQQDTLSSLDKFSLLNDIALGLQYLHSKSVVHGDLTGSNVLISDNGRACLADFGLSTIIVEFIGTSYFTSSIRGNARWVAAELCEAPEDSEASLSTECDIYSFGSITLQILTCKVPYYNVKKDIAVLSQVIKGIKPEPPEESQIASGHWEFIQRCWLPRASRPSIAEIVTFIVREQQALSP
;
A
#
# COMPACT_ATOMS: atom_id res chain seq x y z
N ARG A 1 -16.58 4.19 16.88
CA ARG A 1 -15.67 4.69 15.83
C ARG A 1 -15.97 4.07 14.45
N VAL A 2 -16.18 2.74 14.35
CA VAL A 2 -16.55 2.01 13.11
C VAL A 2 -17.57 2.74 12.22
N ARG A 3 -18.74 3.14 12.76
CA ARG A 3 -19.77 3.89 12.00
C ARG A 3 -19.30 5.27 11.50
N ARG A 4 -18.31 5.91 12.13
CA ARG A 4 -17.74 7.18 11.68
C ARG A 4 -16.80 6.95 10.51
N GLU A 5 -15.95 5.94 10.56
CA GLU A 5 -15.04 5.60 9.46
C GLU A 5 -15.78 5.03 8.25
N LEU A 6 -16.81 4.21 8.44
CA LEU A 6 -17.69 3.80 7.35
C LEU A 6 -18.41 4.99 6.69
N LYS A 7 -18.71 6.05 7.47
CA LYS A 7 -19.23 7.31 6.92
C LYS A 7 -18.16 8.08 6.15
N VAL A 8 -16.89 8.05 6.59
CA VAL A 8 -15.77 8.64 5.84
C VAL A 8 -15.61 7.88 4.53
N TRP A 9 -15.46 6.55 4.57
CA TRP A 9 -15.34 5.70 3.39
C TRP A 9 -16.52 5.88 2.43
N GLY A 10 -17.77 5.82 2.92
CA GLY A 10 -18.96 6.01 2.08
C GLY A 10 -19.06 7.38 1.40
N ARG A 11 -18.25 8.37 1.81
CA ARG A 11 -18.16 9.70 1.16
C ARG A 11 -17.01 9.81 0.17
N LEU A 12 -16.05 8.89 0.20
CA LEU A 12 -14.92 8.89 -0.73
C LEU A 12 -15.40 8.42 -2.10
N LYS A 13 -15.08 9.21 -3.12
CA LYS A 13 -15.46 8.97 -4.52
C LYS A 13 -14.26 9.26 -5.40
N HIS A 14 -13.58 8.20 -5.83
CA HIS A 14 -12.44 8.26 -6.71
C HIS A 14 -12.27 6.89 -7.39
N HIS A 15 -11.81 6.87 -8.65
CA HIS A 15 -11.69 5.62 -9.42
C HIS A 15 -10.70 4.64 -8.81
N SER A 16 -9.62 5.14 -8.20
CA SER A 16 -8.61 4.33 -7.50
C SER A 16 -8.95 4.03 -6.03
N ILE A 17 -10.18 4.26 -5.57
CA ILE A 17 -10.60 3.93 -4.21
C ILE A 17 -11.74 2.94 -4.31
N LEU A 18 -11.61 1.78 -3.65
CA LEU A 18 -12.67 0.78 -3.64
C LEU A 18 -13.92 1.40 -3.01
N PRO A 19 -15.07 1.47 -3.71
CA PRO A 19 -16.26 2.08 -3.14
C PRO A 19 -16.94 1.14 -2.14
N LEU A 20 -17.50 1.74 -1.08
CA LEU A 20 -18.37 1.05 -0.13
C LEU A 20 -19.82 1.26 -0.55
N TRP A 21 -20.49 0.19 -0.99
CA TRP A 21 -21.91 0.23 -1.36
C TRP A 21 -22.83 0.22 -0.13
N GLY A 22 -22.39 -0.41 0.95
CA GLY A 22 -23.16 -0.46 2.18
C GLY A 22 -22.58 -1.43 3.20
N VAL A 23 -23.38 -1.72 4.22
CA VAL A 23 -23.06 -2.70 5.24
C VAL A 23 -24.25 -3.62 5.50
N ALA A 24 -23.98 -4.85 5.92
CA ALA A 24 -24.98 -5.83 6.32
C ALA A 24 -24.70 -6.35 7.74
N ASN A 25 -25.76 -6.52 8.54
CA ASN A 25 -25.65 -6.97 9.93
C ASN A 25 -26.13 -8.42 10.13
N ASP A 26 -26.76 -9.01 9.11
CA ASP A 26 -27.38 -10.34 9.17
C ASP A 26 -26.60 -11.39 8.35
N PHE A 27 -25.32 -11.12 8.08
CA PHE A 27 -24.42 -12.01 7.34
C PHE A 27 -23.36 -12.59 8.29
N GLY A 28 -23.81 -13.18 9.40
CA GLY A 28 -22.96 -13.74 10.46
C GLY A 28 -22.87 -12.86 11.72
N PRO A 29 -21.97 -13.19 12.66
CA PRO A 29 -21.90 -12.50 13.96
C PRO A 29 -21.28 -11.09 13.89
N TYR A 30 -20.77 -10.68 12.73
CA TYR A 30 -20.05 -9.42 12.56
C TYR A 30 -20.66 -8.57 11.44
N LEU A 31 -20.43 -7.25 11.52
CA LEU A 31 -20.77 -6.30 10.47
C LEU A 31 -20.02 -6.64 9.18
N ALA A 32 -20.74 -6.92 8.11
CA ALA A 32 -20.17 -7.14 6.78
C ALA A 32 -20.17 -5.84 5.97
N MET A 33 -19.10 -5.61 5.22
CA MET A 33 -18.96 -4.48 4.29
C MET A 33 -19.27 -4.98 2.87
N ILE A 34 -20.04 -4.21 2.12
CA ILE A 34 -20.44 -4.54 0.75
C ILE A 34 -19.70 -3.61 -0.21
N CYS A 35 -18.92 -4.18 -1.11
CA CYS A 35 -18.12 -3.49 -2.13
C CYS A 35 -18.18 -4.24 -3.47
N PRO A 36 -17.81 -3.59 -4.59
CA PRO A 36 -17.68 -4.27 -5.87
C PRO A 36 -16.67 -5.41 -5.80
N TRP A 37 -16.96 -6.49 -6.50
CA TRP A 37 -16.04 -7.61 -6.63
C TRP A 37 -14.88 -7.26 -7.57
N ALA A 38 -13.65 -7.27 -7.05
CA ALA A 38 -12.43 -7.12 -7.83
C ALA A 38 -12.02 -8.49 -8.40
N VAL A 39 -12.46 -8.82 -9.62
CA VAL A 39 -12.28 -10.15 -10.23
C VAL A 39 -10.82 -10.58 -10.35
N ASN A 40 -9.90 -9.62 -10.51
CA ASN A 40 -8.47 -9.88 -10.60
C ASN A 40 -7.80 -9.99 -9.22
N GLY A 41 -8.57 -9.84 -8.14
CA GLY A 41 -8.13 -10.04 -6.75
C GLY A 41 -7.11 -9.00 -6.28
N ALA A 42 -6.36 -9.35 -5.25
CA ALA A 42 -5.31 -8.50 -4.71
C ALA A 42 -4.08 -8.40 -5.63
N LEU A 43 -3.41 -7.26 -5.61
CA LEU A 43 -2.23 -6.94 -6.40
C LEU A 43 -1.13 -8.00 -6.27
N THR A 44 -0.84 -8.48 -5.06
CA THR A 44 0.20 -9.51 -4.85
C THR A 44 -0.07 -10.76 -5.71
N GLY A 45 -1.28 -11.33 -5.61
CA GLY A 45 -1.63 -12.50 -6.40
C GLY A 45 -1.79 -12.18 -7.89
N TYR A 46 -2.21 -10.97 -8.24
CA TYR A 46 -2.30 -10.53 -9.64
C TYR A 46 -0.92 -10.50 -10.31
N LEU A 47 0.08 -9.89 -9.65
CA LEU A 47 1.45 -9.82 -10.15
C LEU A 47 2.08 -11.20 -10.30
N GLU A 48 1.85 -12.11 -9.36
CA GLU A 48 2.34 -13.50 -9.45
C GLU A 48 1.78 -14.23 -10.69
N ARG A 49 0.51 -14.00 -11.03
CA ARG A 49 -0.14 -14.63 -12.19
C ARG A 49 0.20 -13.98 -13.52
N GLN A 50 0.63 -12.71 -13.53
CA GLN A 50 0.82 -11.91 -14.75
C GLN A 50 2.28 -11.45 -14.93
N GLN A 51 3.23 -12.01 -14.19
CA GLN A 51 4.63 -11.57 -14.21
C GLN A 51 5.25 -11.62 -15.62
N ASP A 52 4.82 -12.57 -16.46
CA ASP A 52 5.35 -12.78 -17.81
C ASP A 52 4.60 -11.98 -18.89
N THR A 53 3.47 -11.36 -18.55
CA THR A 53 2.57 -10.68 -19.49
C THR A 53 2.52 -9.16 -19.27
N LEU A 54 2.81 -8.68 -18.07
CA LEU A 54 2.75 -7.25 -17.76
C LEU A 54 3.88 -6.47 -18.45
N SER A 55 3.50 -5.54 -19.32
CA SER A 55 4.43 -4.57 -19.88
C SER A 55 4.84 -3.53 -18.84
N SER A 56 5.91 -2.78 -19.13
CA SER A 56 6.28 -1.62 -18.31
C SER A 56 5.14 -0.59 -18.23
N LEU A 57 4.41 -0.39 -19.33
CA LEU A 57 3.28 0.56 -19.35
C LEU A 57 2.14 0.10 -18.43
N ASP A 58 1.85 -1.21 -18.37
CA ASP A 58 0.84 -1.75 -17.45
C ASP A 58 1.27 -1.55 -15.99
N LYS A 59 2.54 -1.84 -15.68
CA LYS A 59 3.13 -1.62 -14.35
C LYS A 59 3.01 -0.16 -13.91
N PHE A 60 3.38 0.79 -14.77
CA PHE A 60 3.26 2.21 -14.48
C PHE A 60 1.80 2.69 -14.42
N SER A 61 0.88 2.03 -15.13
CA SER A 61 -0.56 2.31 -15.02
C SER A 61 -1.12 1.90 -13.66
N LEU A 62 -0.72 0.73 -13.14
CA LEU A 62 -1.05 0.31 -11.77
C LEU A 62 -0.48 1.29 -10.73
N LEU A 63 0.77 1.71 -10.88
CA LEU A 63 1.40 2.68 -9.99
C LEU A 63 0.68 4.04 -10.01
N ASN A 64 0.28 4.49 -11.20
CA ASN A 64 -0.46 5.74 -11.35
C ASN A 64 -1.80 5.68 -10.61
N ASP A 65 -2.54 4.58 -10.76
CA ASP A 65 -3.79 4.40 -10.04
C ASP A 65 -3.60 4.46 -8.52
N ILE A 66 -2.62 3.75 -7.99
CA ILE A 66 -2.31 3.71 -6.56
C ILE A 66 -1.90 5.11 -6.07
N ALA A 67 -1.05 5.82 -6.82
CA ALA A 67 -0.60 7.16 -6.47
C ALA A 67 -1.74 8.19 -6.48
N LEU A 68 -2.64 8.13 -7.48
CA LEU A 68 -3.84 8.98 -7.52
C LEU A 68 -4.81 8.65 -6.37
N GLY A 69 -4.95 7.37 -6.01
CA GLY A 69 -5.72 6.94 -4.85
C GLY A 69 -5.17 7.53 -3.55
N LEU A 70 -3.86 7.42 -3.32
CA LEU A 70 -3.20 8.01 -2.15
C LEU A 70 -3.31 9.53 -2.14
N GLN A 71 -3.08 10.19 -3.28
CA GLN A 71 -3.23 11.64 -3.41
C GLN A 71 -4.65 12.08 -3.02
N TYR A 72 -5.66 11.34 -3.48
CA TYR A 72 -7.04 11.61 -3.14
C TYR A 72 -7.29 11.43 -1.63
N LEU A 73 -6.85 10.33 -1.02
CA LEU A 73 -6.99 10.10 0.43
C LEU A 73 -6.31 11.21 1.24
N HIS A 74 -5.07 11.56 0.90
CA HIS A 74 -4.30 12.59 1.58
C HIS A 74 -4.98 13.96 1.46
N SER A 75 -5.59 14.28 0.30
CA SER A 75 -6.39 15.50 0.11
C SER A 75 -7.64 15.58 0.99
N LYS A 76 -8.11 14.42 1.50
CA LYS A 76 -9.23 14.31 2.44
C LYS A 76 -8.77 14.12 3.89
N SER A 77 -7.48 14.32 4.15
CA SER A 77 -6.86 14.08 5.47
C SER A 77 -7.05 12.64 5.96
N VAL A 78 -7.10 11.69 5.04
CA VAL A 78 -7.14 10.25 5.33
C VAL A 78 -5.77 9.66 5.05
N VAL A 79 -5.16 9.07 6.07
CA VAL A 79 -3.94 8.24 5.92
C VAL A 79 -4.40 6.81 5.64
N HIS A 80 -3.81 6.15 4.64
CA HIS A 80 -4.13 4.75 4.39
C HIS A 80 -3.66 3.90 5.57
N GLY A 81 -2.40 4.04 5.96
CA GLY A 81 -1.80 3.45 7.17
C GLY A 81 -1.61 1.94 7.11
N ASP A 82 -1.89 1.31 5.97
CA ASP A 82 -1.76 -0.13 5.77
C ASP A 82 -1.62 -0.51 4.28
N LEU A 83 -0.88 0.28 3.52
CA LEU A 83 -0.75 0.07 2.09
C LEU A 83 0.14 -1.17 1.82
N THR A 84 -0.48 -2.27 1.38
CA THR A 84 0.19 -3.52 1.03
C THR A 84 -0.34 -4.06 -0.29
N GLY A 85 0.37 -5.03 -0.88
CA GLY A 85 -0.12 -5.69 -2.09
C GLY A 85 -1.42 -6.50 -1.88
N SER A 86 -1.82 -6.76 -0.63
CA SER A 86 -3.11 -7.37 -0.29
C SER A 86 -4.25 -6.35 -0.28
N ASN A 87 -3.94 -5.10 0.07
CA ASN A 87 -4.91 -4.00 0.22
C ASN A 87 -5.02 -3.13 -1.04
N VAL A 88 -4.33 -3.52 -2.12
CA VAL A 88 -4.57 -2.99 -3.47
C VAL A 88 -5.31 -4.06 -4.26
N LEU A 89 -6.54 -3.76 -4.68
CA LEU A 89 -7.36 -4.67 -5.48
C LEU A 89 -7.32 -4.29 -6.95
N ILE A 90 -7.32 -5.27 -7.83
CA ILE A 90 -7.33 -5.08 -9.28
C ILE A 90 -8.73 -5.36 -9.80
N SER A 91 -9.34 -4.34 -10.38
CA SER A 91 -10.66 -4.42 -11.00
C SER A 91 -10.63 -5.17 -12.34
N ASP A 92 -11.79 -5.48 -12.89
CA ASP A 92 -11.98 -6.22 -14.14
C ASP A 92 -11.31 -5.57 -15.36
N ASN A 93 -11.28 -4.25 -15.41
CA ASN A 93 -10.60 -3.46 -16.44
C ASN A 93 -9.09 -3.28 -16.18
N GLY A 94 -8.51 -4.00 -15.22
CA GLY A 94 -7.09 -3.94 -14.89
C GLY A 94 -6.66 -2.72 -14.08
N ARG A 95 -7.59 -1.90 -13.58
CA ARG A 95 -7.28 -0.71 -12.78
C ARG A 95 -7.10 -1.07 -11.30
N ALA A 96 -6.15 -0.40 -10.65
CA ALA A 96 -5.88 -0.60 -9.23
C ALA A 96 -6.77 0.28 -8.35
N CYS A 97 -7.31 -0.30 -7.28
CA CYS A 97 -8.12 0.38 -6.28
C CYS A 97 -7.57 0.12 -4.88
N LEU A 98 -7.43 1.16 -4.08
CA LEU A 98 -7.06 1.02 -2.67
C LEU A 98 -8.25 0.53 -1.85
N ALA A 99 -8.01 -0.44 -0.98
CA ALA A 99 -8.95 -1.03 -0.04
C ALA A 99 -8.38 -0.95 1.38
N ASP A 100 -9.21 -1.23 2.39
CA ASP A 100 -8.81 -1.36 3.80
C ASP A 100 -8.01 -0.19 4.40
N PHE A 101 -8.16 1.01 3.83
CA PHE A 101 -7.58 2.26 4.32
C PHE A 101 -8.33 2.80 5.54
N GLY A 102 -7.64 3.46 6.46
CA GLY A 102 -8.25 4.06 7.65
C GLY A 102 -8.83 3.05 8.65
N LEU A 103 -8.78 1.75 8.34
CA LEU A 103 -9.21 0.68 9.22
C LEU A 103 -8.18 0.42 10.34
N SER A 104 -6.90 0.73 10.13
CA SER A 104 -5.85 0.56 11.14
C SER A 104 -6.15 1.35 12.41
N THR A 105 -6.71 2.56 12.31
CA THR A 105 -7.11 3.35 13.50
C THR A 105 -8.35 2.77 14.21
N ILE A 106 -9.20 2.01 13.51
CA ILE A 106 -10.39 1.36 14.08
C ILE A 106 -10.01 0.08 14.80
N ILE A 107 -9.16 -0.74 14.18
CA ILE A 107 -8.93 -2.12 14.62
C ILE A 107 -7.98 -2.17 15.82
N VAL A 108 -6.99 -1.28 15.89
CA VAL A 108 -6.10 -1.12 17.07
C VAL A 108 -6.89 -0.85 18.35
N GLU A 109 -8.00 -0.13 18.26
CA GLU A 109 -8.81 0.24 19.42
C GLU A 109 -9.84 -0.86 19.79
N PHE A 110 -10.30 -1.64 18.82
CA PHE A 110 -11.31 -2.68 19.05
C PHE A 110 -10.72 -4.03 19.49
N ILE A 111 -9.49 -4.32 19.07
CA ILE A 111 -8.79 -5.60 19.32
C ILE A 111 -7.54 -5.39 20.20
N GLY A 112 -7.19 -4.13 20.50
CA GLY A 112 -6.03 -3.75 21.33
C GLY A 112 -4.71 -3.72 20.55
N THR A 113 -3.63 -3.37 21.26
CA THR A 113 -2.24 -3.36 20.75
C THR A 113 -1.80 -4.71 20.17
N SER A 114 -2.46 -5.80 20.60
CA SER A 114 -2.29 -7.16 20.08
C SER A 114 -2.65 -7.29 18.59
N TYR A 115 -3.57 -6.48 18.06
CA TYR A 115 -3.85 -6.45 16.62
C TYR A 115 -2.88 -5.57 15.85
N PHE A 116 -2.43 -4.45 16.43
CA PHE A 116 -1.36 -3.66 15.80
C PHE A 116 -0.11 -4.51 15.58
N THR A 117 0.27 -5.31 16.59
CA THR A 117 1.39 -6.24 16.51
C THR A 117 1.14 -7.42 15.56
N SER A 118 -0.11 -7.89 15.40
CA SER A 118 -0.46 -8.96 14.44
C SER A 118 -0.60 -8.45 13.00
N SER A 119 -1.09 -7.22 12.78
CA SER A 119 -1.15 -6.56 11.48
C SER A 119 0.25 -6.15 11.00
N ILE A 120 1.11 -5.66 11.90
CA ILE A 120 2.54 -5.47 11.63
C ILE A 120 3.19 -6.80 11.19
N ARG A 121 2.77 -7.94 11.74
CA ARG A 121 3.26 -9.25 11.30
C ARG A 121 2.87 -9.57 9.85
N GLY A 122 1.64 -9.28 9.44
CA GLY A 122 1.19 -9.50 8.06
C GLY A 122 1.77 -8.50 7.05
N ASN A 123 2.07 -7.28 7.51
CA ASN A 123 2.42 -6.14 6.66
C ASN A 123 3.90 -5.71 6.81
N ALA A 124 4.71 -6.52 7.50
CA ALA A 124 6.11 -6.26 7.84
C ALA A 124 6.98 -5.85 6.64
N ARG A 125 6.60 -6.25 5.43
CA ARG A 125 7.35 -5.99 4.18
C ARG A 125 7.12 -4.59 3.61
N TRP A 126 6.02 -3.95 3.97
CA TRP A 126 5.63 -2.62 3.47
C TRP A 126 5.62 -1.54 4.55
N VAL A 127 5.61 -1.94 5.83
CA VAL A 127 5.51 -1.02 6.95
C VAL A 127 6.75 -0.13 7.08
N ALA A 128 6.54 1.15 7.41
CA ALA A 128 7.61 2.10 7.68
C ALA A 128 8.31 1.76 9.01
N ALA A 129 9.64 1.89 9.04
CA ALA A 129 10.45 1.49 10.20
C ALA A 129 10.04 2.21 11.49
N GLU A 130 9.67 3.49 11.40
CA GLU A 130 9.25 4.27 12.56
C GLU A 130 7.94 3.77 13.21
N LEU A 131 7.10 3.02 12.47
CA LEU A 131 5.90 2.39 13.04
C LEU A 131 6.22 1.12 13.83
N CYS A 132 7.43 0.58 13.68
CA CYS A 132 7.92 -0.61 14.40
C CYS A 132 8.73 -0.25 15.65
N GLU A 133 9.20 1.00 15.76
CA GLU A 133 10.08 1.48 16.83
C GLU A 133 9.32 2.18 17.97
N ALA A 134 8.05 2.51 17.78
CA ALA A 134 7.29 3.28 18.76
C ALA A 134 7.02 2.46 20.06
N PRO A 135 7.35 3.01 21.24
CA PRO A 135 6.91 2.45 22.53
C PRO A 135 5.39 2.24 22.57
N GLU A 136 4.92 1.23 23.31
CA GLU A 136 3.48 0.94 23.48
C GLU A 136 2.66 2.17 23.95
N ASP A 137 3.31 3.11 24.64
CA ASP A 137 2.72 4.35 25.18
C ASP A 137 3.00 5.61 24.33
N SER A 138 3.76 5.50 23.24
CA SER A 138 3.97 6.61 22.30
C SER A 138 3.05 6.45 21.11
N GLU A 139 2.28 7.49 20.78
CA GLU A 139 1.58 7.54 19.51
C GLU A 139 2.61 7.48 18.38
N ALA A 140 2.88 6.27 17.86
CA ALA A 140 3.37 6.07 16.51
C ALA A 140 2.33 6.70 15.59
N SER A 141 2.45 8.01 15.36
CA SER A 141 1.46 8.76 14.60
C SER A 141 1.56 8.28 13.16
N LEU A 142 0.54 7.52 12.75
CA LEU A 142 0.25 7.25 11.36
C LEU A 142 0.23 8.60 10.63
N SER A 143 1.07 8.72 9.61
CA SER A 143 1.20 9.94 8.84
C SER A 143 1.18 9.62 7.35
N THR A 144 0.92 10.63 6.53
CA THR A 144 0.92 10.50 5.07
C THR A 144 2.27 10.01 4.56
N GLU A 145 3.36 10.33 5.25
CA GLU A 145 4.71 9.89 4.92
C GLU A 145 4.93 8.39 5.16
N CYS A 146 4.16 7.76 6.05
CA CYS A 146 4.18 6.30 6.21
C CYS A 146 3.61 5.63 4.95
N ASP A 147 2.55 6.19 4.36
CA ASP A 147 2.02 5.70 3.08
C ASP A 147 3.04 5.86 1.95
N ILE A 148 3.83 6.94 1.96
CA ILE A 148 4.93 7.14 0.98
C ILE A 148 5.98 6.03 1.09
N TYR A 149 6.34 5.62 2.32
CA TYR A 149 7.26 4.51 2.52
C TYR A 149 6.71 3.22 1.92
N SER A 150 5.45 2.90 2.26
CA SER A 150 4.77 1.72 1.75
C SER A 150 4.60 1.77 0.24
N PHE A 151 4.40 2.96 -0.34
CA PHE A 151 4.35 3.16 -1.79
C PHE A 151 5.68 2.80 -2.46
N GLY A 152 6.83 3.13 -1.85
CA GLY A 152 8.14 2.68 -2.32
C GLY A 152 8.24 1.16 -2.38
N SER A 153 7.76 0.48 -1.33
CA SER A 153 7.69 -0.99 -1.28
C SER A 153 6.72 -1.58 -2.33
N ILE A 154 5.57 -0.95 -2.56
CA ILE A 154 4.64 -1.31 -3.64
C ILE A 154 5.27 -1.12 -5.02
N THR A 155 6.05 -0.05 -5.20
CA THR A 155 6.74 0.24 -6.45
C THR A 155 7.78 -0.83 -6.75
N LEU A 156 8.61 -1.18 -5.77
CA LEU A 156 9.52 -2.32 -5.88
C LEU A 156 8.76 -3.61 -6.24
N GLN A 157 7.63 -3.86 -5.58
CA GLN A 157 6.82 -5.05 -5.81
C GLN A 157 6.27 -5.12 -7.23
N ILE A 158 5.72 -4.03 -7.76
CA ILE A 158 5.16 -3.97 -9.11
C ILE A 158 6.26 -4.11 -10.17
N LEU A 159 7.41 -3.45 -9.99
CA LEU A 159 8.48 -3.50 -11.00
C LEU A 159 9.12 -4.89 -11.08
N THR A 160 9.29 -5.57 -9.94
CA THR A 160 9.93 -6.90 -9.87
C THR A 160 8.95 -8.07 -9.92
N CYS A 161 7.65 -7.81 -9.75
CA CYS A 161 6.63 -8.83 -9.48
C CYS A 161 6.95 -9.72 -8.25
N LYS A 162 7.82 -9.28 -7.34
CA LYS A 162 8.20 -9.98 -6.10
C LYS A 162 7.85 -9.13 -4.89
N VAL A 163 7.36 -9.74 -3.82
CA VAL A 163 7.14 -9.03 -2.56
C VAL A 163 8.45 -8.42 -2.03
N PRO A 164 8.42 -7.28 -1.33
CA PRO A 164 9.62 -6.75 -0.67
C PRO A 164 10.20 -7.79 0.29
N TYR A 165 11.53 -7.84 0.39
CA TYR A 165 12.26 -8.86 1.15
C TYR A 165 11.94 -10.29 0.69
N TYR A 166 11.77 -10.51 -0.62
CA TYR A 166 11.38 -11.80 -1.21
C TYR A 166 12.26 -12.98 -0.78
N ASN A 167 13.54 -12.71 -0.49
CA ASN A 167 14.54 -13.67 -0.01
C ASN A 167 14.41 -14.02 1.48
N VAL A 168 13.57 -13.32 2.24
CA VAL A 168 13.35 -13.53 3.68
C VAL A 168 12.02 -14.25 3.91
N LYS A 169 12.08 -15.50 4.35
CA LYS A 169 10.90 -16.38 4.47
C LYS A 169 9.97 -16.04 5.63
N LYS A 170 10.49 -15.53 6.76
CA LYS A 170 9.71 -15.31 7.98
C LYS A 170 9.50 -13.82 8.19
N ASP A 171 8.25 -13.38 8.41
CA ASP A 171 7.95 -11.96 8.59
C ASP A 171 8.58 -11.38 9.86
N ILE A 172 8.83 -12.19 10.89
CA ILE A 172 9.58 -11.74 12.08
C ILE A 172 11.04 -11.38 11.73
N ALA A 173 11.65 -12.07 10.76
CA ALA A 173 12.98 -11.74 10.29
C ALA A 173 12.97 -10.49 9.40
N VAL A 174 11.91 -10.29 8.61
CA VAL A 174 11.68 -9.03 7.87
C VAL A 174 11.56 -7.87 8.83
N LEU A 175 10.71 -8.00 9.87
CA LEU A 175 10.54 -6.97 10.89
C LEU A 175 11.86 -6.61 11.58
N SER A 176 12.70 -7.61 11.89
CA SER A 176 14.04 -7.36 12.44
C SER A 176 14.94 -6.58 11.47
N GLN A 177 14.85 -6.81 10.16
CA GLN A 177 15.59 -6.05 9.16
C GLN A 177 15.08 -4.60 9.05
N VAL A 178 13.76 -4.42 9.04
CA VAL A 178 13.10 -3.10 9.01
C VAL A 178 13.53 -2.24 10.20
N ILE A 179 13.48 -2.78 11.42
CA ILE A 179 13.91 -2.09 12.65
C ILE A 179 15.41 -1.74 12.62
N LYS A 180 16.23 -2.54 11.93
CA LYS A 180 17.66 -2.27 11.74
C LYS A 180 17.93 -1.27 10.60
N GLY A 181 16.89 -0.76 9.95
CA GLY A 181 17.01 0.12 8.79
C GLY A 181 17.45 -0.57 7.50
N ILE A 182 17.52 -1.90 7.46
CA ILE A 182 17.90 -2.67 6.27
C ILE A 182 16.74 -2.64 5.28
N LYS A 183 17.00 -2.12 4.07
CA LYS A 183 16.00 -1.96 3.00
C LYS A 183 15.92 -3.23 2.14
N PRO A 184 14.77 -3.49 1.49
CA PRO A 184 14.65 -4.63 0.59
C PRO A 184 15.44 -4.37 -0.69
N GLU A 185 16.15 -5.38 -1.19
CA GLU A 185 16.84 -5.34 -2.47
C GLU A 185 16.03 -6.08 -3.55
N PRO A 186 16.07 -5.64 -4.82
CA PRO A 186 15.47 -6.38 -5.92
C PRO A 186 16.22 -7.71 -6.18
N PRO A 187 15.58 -8.70 -6.83
CA PRO A 187 16.29 -9.85 -7.40
C PRO A 187 17.40 -9.41 -8.36
N GLU A 188 18.53 -10.14 -8.39
CA GLU A 188 19.70 -9.80 -9.22
C GLU A 188 19.36 -9.72 -10.71
N GLU A 189 18.42 -10.54 -11.16
CA GLU A 189 17.89 -10.60 -12.52
C GLU A 189 16.94 -9.44 -12.87
N SER A 190 16.59 -8.57 -11.91
CA SER A 190 15.62 -7.50 -12.13
C SER A 190 16.19 -6.37 -12.97
N GLN A 191 15.48 -6.02 -14.05
CA GLN A 191 15.84 -4.91 -14.92
C GLN A 191 15.20 -3.59 -14.47
N ILE A 192 15.49 -3.15 -13.25
CA ILE A 192 15.04 -1.84 -12.76
C ILE A 192 16.00 -0.75 -13.26
N ALA A 193 15.48 0.26 -13.94
CA ALA A 193 16.29 1.40 -14.37
C ALA A 193 16.82 2.18 -13.16
N SER A 194 18.06 2.69 -13.25
CA SER A 194 18.72 3.38 -12.12
C SER A 194 17.88 4.52 -11.55
N GLY A 195 17.21 5.31 -12.40
CA GLY A 195 16.34 6.40 -11.95
C GLY A 195 15.09 5.91 -11.20
N HIS A 196 14.54 4.75 -11.58
CA HIS A 196 13.42 4.13 -10.85
C HIS A 196 13.89 3.63 -9.48
N TRP A 197 15.08 3.03 -9.43
CA TRP A 197 15.66 2.54 -8.19
C TRP A 197 15.97 3.67 -7.20
N GLU A 198 16.60 4.76 -7.66
CA GLU A 198 16.84 5.95 -6.84
C GLU A 198 15.52 6.53 -6.30
N PHE A 199 14.46 6.56 -7.12
CA PHE A 199 13.15 7.06 -6.68
C PHE A 199 12.52 6.17 -5.60
N ILE A 200 12.60 4.84 -5.76
CA ILE A 200 12.16 3.88 -4.74
C ILE A 200 12.92 4.11 -3.42
N GLN A 201 14.25 4.25 -3.48
CA GLN A 201 15.07 4.46 -2.29
C GLN A 201 14.75 5.79 -1.59
N ARG A 202 14.42 6.84 -2.34
CA ARG A 202 13.94 8.12 -1.77
C ARG A 202 12.67 7.96 -0.92
N CYS A 203 11.79 7.03 -1.28
CA CYS A 203 10.59 6.74 -0.48
C CYS A 203 10.91 6.14 0.90
N TRP A 204 12.09 5.53 1.06
CA TRP A 204 12.52 4.90 2.31
C TRP A 204 13.45 5.75 3.17
N LEU A 205 13.69 7.01 2.78
CA LEU A 205 14.43 8.00 3.57
C LEU A 205 13.71 8.32 4.90
N PRO A 206 14.38 9.02 5.84
CA PRO A 206 13.72 9.57 7.02
C PRO A 206 12.48 10.40 6.64
N ARG A 207 11.46 10.40 7.51
CA ARG A 207 10.12 10.96 7.26
C ARG A 207 10.14 12.31 6.55
N ALA A 208 10.93 13.27 7.04
CA ALA A 208 11.01 14.62 6.51
C ALA A 208 11.67 14.75 5.13
N SER A 209 12.32 13.71 4.63
CA SER A 209 13.08 13.70 3.37
C SER A 209 12.43 12.83 2.29
N ARG A 210 11.31 12.16 2.60
CA ARG A 210 10.54 11.38 1.62
C ARG A 210 9.89 12.31 0.60
N PRO A 211 9.72 11.87 -0.66
CA PRO A 211 9.00 12.66 -1.66
C PRO A 211 7.55 12.87 -1.23
N SER A 212 6.99 14.01 -1.60
CA SER A 212 5.56 14.26 -1.48
C SER A 212 4.76 13.39 -2.45
N ILE A 213 3.48 13.18 -2.16
CA ILE A 213 2.58 12.46 -3.08
C ILE A 213 2.47 13.16 -4.45
N ALA A 214 2.63 14.49 -4.51
CA ALA A 214 2.66 15.24 -5.76
C ALA A 214 3.91 14.95 -6.60
N GLU A 215 5.07 14.78 -5.96
CA GLU A 215 6.31 14.36 -6.63
C GLU A 215 6.18 12.93 -7.19
N ILE A 216 5.56 12.01 -6.44
CA ILE A 216 5.28 10.65 -6.91
C ILE A 216 4.41 10.66 -8.17
N VAL A 217 3.29 11.39 -8.15
CA VAL A 217 2.41 11.48 -9.33
C VAL A 217 3.17 12.09 -10.51
N THR A 218 3.97 13.14 -10.28
CA THR A 218 4.78 13.77 -11.33
C THR A 218 5.81 12.80 -11.93
N PHE A 219 6.48 12.01 -11.09
CA PHE A 219 7.42 10.99 -11.52
C PHE A 219 6.73 9.94 -12.40
N ILE A 220 5.61 9.38 -11.95
CA ILE A 220 4.88 8.34 -12.69
C ILE A 220 4.37 8.84 -14.05
N VAL A 221 3.81 10.05 -14.09
CA VAL A 221 3.30 10.64 -15.35
C VAL A 221 4.42 10.80 -16.37
N ARG A 222 5.62 11.21 -15.94
CA ARG A 222 6.79 11.31 -16.83
C ARG A 222 7.21 9.95 -17.38
N GLU A 223 7.23 8.92 -16.54
CA GLU A 223 7.57 7.56 -16.98
C GLU A 223 6.52 6.99 -17.95
N GLN A 224 5.23 7.24 -17.70
CA GLN A 224 4.17 6.84 -18.65
C GLN A 224 4.30 7.55 -20.00
N GLN A 225 4.66 8.84 -20.02
CA GLN A 225 4.91 9.59 -21.25
C GLN A 225 6.12 9.03 -22.01
N ALA A 226 7.18 8.64 -21.31
CA ALA A 226 8.36 8.03 -21.92
C ALA A 226 8.11 6.63 -22.50
N LEU A 227 7.14 5.90 -21.94
CA LEU A 227 6.72 4.56 -22.40
C LEU A 227 5.61 4.59 -23.46
N SER A 228 4.99 5.75 -23.70
CA SER A 228 3.97 5.92 -24.73
C SER A 228 4.64 6.14 -26.09
N PRO A 229 4.25 5.38 -27.13
CA PRO A 229 4.85 5.47 -28.46
C PRO A 229 4.53 6.78 -29.21
#